data_AF-A0AAU9J3K5-F1
#
_entry.id   AF-A0AAU9J3K5-F1
#
_cell.length_a   1.000
_cell.length_b   1.000
_cell.length_c   1.000
_cell.angle_alpha   90.00
_cell.angle_beta   90.00
_cell.angle_gamma   90.00
#
_symmetry.space_group_name_H-M   'P 1'
#
loop_
_entity.id
_entity.type
_entity.pdbx_description
1 polymer ?
#
loop_
_entity_poly.entity_id
_entity_poly.type
_entity_poly.pdbx_seq_one_letter_code
_entity_poly.pdbx_strand_id
1 'polypeptide(L)'
;MLLKGLLRVFATSENAIKELNRKLSQCYSLGDYQEALSIAEQAYEESKELGEYNQMHITACSNLALMYKTVGRYENALNLYENAYKSYTNILGETHKNTVTIVHNIAATHKARGEPDKAIPLLEKIIEMRRNSENTSDLVSSLNILGSCYKDIGNLEKAKTYIKEALDIIEERFGKGNVMSVNSLNAMGLVCKANKEYELAEKYLKEALQLRENWHGESHPETLAIRHNLAELYMASGQVDKARDYLTSNVNIMQEEISKEN
;
A
#
# COMPACT_ATOMS: atom_id res chain seq x y z
N MET A 1 -17.49 -1.55 43.04
CA MET A 1 -17.00 -0.20 42.68
C MET A 1 -15.84 -0.27 41.68
N LEU A 2 -14.88 -1.19 41.84
CA LEU A 2 -13.75 -1.43 40.93
C LEU A 2 -14.15 -1.74 39.46
N LEU A 3 -15.16 -2.59 39.24
CA LEU A 3 -15.59 -2.98 37.88
C LEU A 3 -16.14 -1.80 37.06
N LYS A 4 -16.84 -0.85 37.69
CA LYS A 4 -17.34 0.37 37.02
C LYS A 4 -16.22 1.35 36.70
N GLY A 5 -15.16 1.39 37.50
CA GLY A 5 -13.96 2.19 37.23
C GLY A 5 -13.19 1.67 36.03
N LEU A 6 -12.94 0.36 35.98
CA LEU A 6 -12.28 -0.32 34.86
C LEU A 6 -13.05 -0.15 33.54
N LEU A 7 -14.36 -0.38 33.54
CA LEU A 7 -15.19 -0.18 32.34
C LEU A 7 -15.18 1.27 31.84
N ARG A 8 -15.05 2.26 32.74
CA ARG A 8 -14.95 3.67 32.37
C ARG A 8 -13.59 4.00 31.76
N VAL A 9 -12.50 3.45 32.29
CA VAL A 9 -11.14 3.64 31.75
C VAL A 9 -11.00 3.00 30.37
N PHE A 10 -11.53 1.79 30.16
CA PHE A 10 -11.55 1.15 28.84
C PHE A 10 -12.36 1.96 27.81
N ALA A 11 -13.56 2.42 28.18
CA ALA A 11 -14.37 3.24 27.28
C ALA A 11 -13.69 4.59 26.93
N THR A 12 -12.87 5.16 27.82
CA THR A 12 -12.10 6.36 27.51
C THR A 12 -10.92 6.07 26.57
N SER A 13 -10.17 4.98 26.79
CA SER A 13 -9.05 4.58 25.93
C SER A 13 -9.53 4.24 24.50
N GLU A 14 -10.63 3.48 24.36
CA GLU A 14 -11.18 3.15 23.04
C GLU A 14 -11.59 4.39 22.24
N ASN A 15 -12.23 5.37 22.89
CA ASN A 15 -12.62 6.61 22.21
C ASN A 15 -11.40 7.45 21.82
N ALA A 16 -10.38 7.51 22.68
CA ALA A 16 -9.13 8.20 22.38
C ALA A 16 -8.43 7.59 21.15
N ILE A 17 -8.30 6.26 21.10
CA ILE A 17 -7.66 5.55 19.98
C ILE A 17 -8.40 5.77 18.67
N LYS A 18 -9.75 5.78 18.69
CA LYS A 18 -10.55 6.07 17.48
C LYS A 18 -10.26 7.47 16.94
N GLU A 19 -10.19 8.46 17.82
CA GLU A 19 -9.90 9.84 17.43
C GLU A 19 -8.45 9.98 16.93
N LEU A 20 -7.50 9.31 17.57
CA LEU A 20 -6.11 9.25 17.09
C LEU A 20 -6.03 8.61 15.71
N ASN A 21 -6.74 7.50 15.45
CA ASN A 21 -6.78 6.86 14.12
C ASN A 21 -7.41 7.77 13.04
N ARG A 22 -8.37 8.61 13.40
CA ARG A 22 -8.95 9.61 12.49
C ARG A 22 -7.91 10.67 12.11
N LYS A 23 -7.22 11.23 13.10
CA LYS A 23 -6.14 12.21 12.88
C LYS A 23 -4.97 11.62 12.12
N LEU A 24 -4.59 10.38 12.46
CA LEU A 24 -3.56 9.62 11.74
C LEU A 24 -3.87 9.55 10.24
N SER A 25 -5.10 9.15 9.90
CA SER A 25 -5.54 9.04 8.50
C SER A 25 -5.47 10.40 7.78
N GLN A 26 -5.83 11.48 8.47
CA GLN A 26 -5.78 12.83 7.94
C GLN A 26 -4.34 13.27 7.67
N CYS A 27 -3.44 13.21 8.66
CA CYS A 27 -2.02 13.56 8.49
C CYS A 27 -1.36 12.70 7.40
N TYR A 28 -1.66 11.39 7.37
CA TYR A 28 -1.13 10.50 6.34
C TYR A 28 -1.57 10.91 4.93
N SER A 29 -2.84 11.31 4.77
CA SER A 29 -3.37 11.77 3.48
C SER A 29 -2.75 13.09 3.00
N LEU A 30 -2.36 13.96 3.92
CA LEU A 30 -1.66 15.22 3.63
C LEU A 30 -0.15 15.03 3.38
N GLY A 31 0.38 13.84 3.64
CA GLY A 31 1.81 13.56 3.51
C GLY A 31 2.64 13.94 4.74
N ASP A 32 2.00 14.33 5.84
CA ASP A 32 2.63 14.67 7.12
C ASP A 32 3.05 13.41 7.89
N TYR A 33 3.92 12.60 7.27
CA TYR A 33 4.25 11.27 7.76
C TYR A 33 4.94 11.26 9.14
N GLN A 34 5.62 12.34 9.49
CA GLN A 34 6.27 12.46 10.79
C GLN A 34 5.27 12.73 11.92
N GLU A 35 4.25 13.54 11.66
CA GLU A 35 3.14 13.76 12.60
C GLU A 35 2.27 12.51 12.68
N ALA A 36 1.95 11.90 11.53
CA ALA A 36 1.24 10.63 11.45
C ALA A 36 1.95 9.54 12.28
N LEU A 37 3.28 9.44 12.20
CA LEU A 37 4.06 8.53 13.04
C LEU A 37 3.88 8.82 14.54
N SER A 38 4.00 10.09 14.96
CA SER A 38 3.83 10.46 16.36
C SER A 38 2.43 10.10 16.88
N ILE A 39 1.39 10.30 16.06
CA ILE A 39 0.00 9.95 16.41
C ILE A 39 -0.15 8.42 16.51
N ALA A 40 0.47 7.66 15.61
CA ALA A 40 0.44 6.21 15.65
C ALA A 40 1.18 5.65 16.88
N GLU A 41 2.30 6.25 17.28
CA GLU A 41 3.00 5.90 18.53
C GLU A 41 2.10 6.14 19.74
N GLN A 42 1.41 7.29 19.79
CA GLN A 42 0.44 7.58 20.85
C GLN A 42 -0.72 6.57 20.87
N ALA A 43 -1.31 6.27 19.72
CA ALA A 43 -2.42 5.32 19.61
C ALA A 43 -1.99 3.90 20.07
N TYR A 44 -0.76 3.51 19.74
CA TYR A 44 -0.18 2.25 20.20
C TYR A 44 -0.03 2.20 21.72
N GLU A 45 0.54 3.24 22.34
CA GLU A 45 0.70 3.31 23.79
C GLU A 45 -0.64 3.25 24.53
N GLU A 46 -1.63 4.05 24.12
CA GLU A 46 -2.99 4.04 24.69
C GLU A 46 -3.68 2.67 24.58
N SER A 47 -3.37 1.94 23.50
CA SER A 47 -3.99 0.64 23.23
C SER A 47 -3.42 -0.51 24.06
N LYS A 48 -2.26 -0.35 24.69
CA LYS A 48 -1.64 -1.41 25.51
C LYS A 48 -2.52 -1.84 26.68
N GLU A 49 -3.28 -0.90 27.25
CA GLU A 49 -4.19 -1.17 28.37
C GLU A 49 -5.34 -2.11 27.97
N LEU A 50 -5.72 -2.15 26.69
CA LEU A 50 -6.78 -3.02 26.17
C LEU A 50 -6.36 -4.50 26.13
N GLY A 51 -5.07 -4.78 26.26
CA GLY A 51 -4.47 -6.11 26.16
C GLY A 51 -4.09 -6.49 24.74
N GLU A 52 -3.09 -7.36 24.62
CA GLU A 52 -2.42 -7.74 23.36
C GLU A 52 -3.36 -8.38 22.31
N TYR A 53 -4.51 -8.87 22.75
CA TYR A 53 -5.50 -9.57 21.91
C TYR A 53 -6.70 -8.71 21.54
N ASN A 54 -6.76 -7.46 21.99
CA ASN A 54 -7.81 -6.55 21.59
C ASN A 54 -7.64 -6.09 20.14
N GLN A 55 -8.72 -6.15 19.35
CA GLN A 55 -8.72 -5.75 17.94
C GLN A 55 -8.20 -4.32 17.71
N MET A 56 -8.46 -3.40 18.64
CA MET A 56 -7.97 -2.02 18.57
C MET A 56 -6.48 -1.92 18.82
N HIS A 57 -5.94 -2.68 19.79
CA HIS A 57 -4.50 -2.76 20.00
C HIS A 57 -3.79 -3.25 18.75
N ILE A 58 -4.35 -4.26 18.09
CA ILE A 58 -3.70 -4.82 16.92
C ILE A 58 -3.80 -3.87 15.71
N THR A 59 -4.92 -3.17 15.59
CA THR A 59 -5.06 -2.11 14.59
C THR A 59 -4.00 -1.02 14.83
N ALA A 60 -3.77 -0.62 16.08
CA ALA A 60 -2.72 0.34 16.43
C ALA A 60 -1.31 -0.19 16.12
N CYS A 61 -1.00 -1.47 16.43
CA CYS A 61 0.26 -2.11 16.02
C CYS A 61 0.48 -2.06 14.50
N SER A 62 -0.57 -2.39 13.74
CA SER A 62 -0.51 -2.43 12.28
C SER A 62 -0.31 -1.03 11.68
N ASN A 63 -0.97 -0.03 12.26
CA ASN A 63 -0.84 1.37 11.87
C ASN A 63 0.55 1.94 12.19
N LEU A 64 1.07 1.66 13.39
CA LEU A 64 2.42 2.09 13.78
C LEU A 64 3.49 1.42 12.91
N ALA A 65 3.36 0.12 12.64
CA ALA A 65 4.26 -0.59 11.74
C ALA A 65 4.21 -0.02 10.30
N LEU A 66 3.03 0.35 9.82
CA LEU A 66 2.88 1.04 8.53
C LEU A 66 3.62 2.38 8.53
N MET A 67 3.46 3.19 9.60
CA MET A 67 4.15 4.48 9.70
C MET A 67 5.67 4.31 9.77
N TYR A 68 6.17 3.34 10.54
CA TYR A 68 7.59 3.02 10.56
C TYR A 68 8.11 2.63 9.18
N LYS A 69 7.38 1.82 8.42
CA LYS A 69 7.74 1.51 7.03
C LYS A 69 7.76 2.77 6.16
N THR A 70 6.76 3.64 6.27
CA THR A 70 6.65 4.87 5.47
C THR A 70 7.82 5.83 5.71
N VAL A 71 8.28 5.98 6.95
CA VAL A 71 9.45 6.81 7.27
C VAL A 71 10.80 6.08 7.14
N GLY A 72 10.83 4.88 6.54
CA GLY A 72 12.05 4.11 6.30
C GLY A 72 12.63 3.36 7.50
N ARG A 73 11.91 3.30 8.63
CA ARG A 73 12.29 2.52 9.83
C ARG A 73 11.82 1.06 9.70
N TYR A 74 12.32 0.36 8.68
CA TYR A 74 11.86 -0.98 8.32
C TYR A 74 12.01 -2.03 9.42
N GLU A 75 13.10 -1.97 10.21
CA GLU A 75 13.34 -2.91 11.30
C GLU A 75 12.27 -2.80 12.39
N ASN A 76 11.86 -1.57 12.74
CA ASN A 76 10.80 -1.35 13.72
C ASN A 76 9.45 -1.88 13.21
N ALA A 77 9.17 -1.68 11.92
CA ALA A 77 7.96 -2.20 11.29
C ALA A 77 7.93 -3.74 11.29
N LEU A 78 9.03 -4.39 10.91
CA LEU A 78 9.16 -5.85 10.91
C LEU A 78 8.97 -6.43 12.32
N ASN A 79 9.64 -5.87 13.33
CA ASN A 79 9.49 -6.33 14.71
C ASN A 79 8.03 -6.28 15.20
N LEU A 80 7.30 -5.20 14.89
CA LEU A 80 5.87 -5.09 15.24
C LEU A 80 5.01 -6.11 14.49
N TYR A 81 5.22 -6.26 13.17
CA TYR A 81 4.45 -7.22 12.38
C TYR A 81 4.75 -8.68 12.76
N GLU A 82 6.00 -9.03 13.06
CA GLU A 82 6.37 -10.39 13.48
C GLU A 82 5.75 -10.76 14.83
N ASN A 83 5.72 -9.82 15.78
CA ASN A 83 5.03 -10.02 17.05
C ASN A 83 3.52 -10.17 16.84
N ALA A 84 2.90 -9.33 16.00
CA ALA A 84 1.49 -9.46 15.65
C ALA A 84 1.20 -10.81 14.96
N TYR A 85 2.07 -11.25 14.06
CA TYR A 85 1.94 -12.52 13.33
C TYR A 85 1.92 -13.73 14.28
N LYS A 86 2.82 -13.75 15.29
CA LYS A 86 2.84 -14.82 16.31
C LYS A 86 1.52 -14.89 17.07
N SER A 87 1.03 -13.75 17.56
CA SER A 87 -0.24 -13.69 18.30
C SER A 87 -1.44 -14.09 17.44
N TYR A 88 -1.48 -13.63 16.18
CA TYR A 88 -2.60 -13.88 15.26
C TYR A 88 -2.66 -15.33 14.82
N THR A 89 -1.51 -15.90 14.51
CA THR A 89 -1.42 -17.30 14.12
C THR A 89 -1.88 -18.21 15.27
N ASN A 90 -1.52 -17.89 16.52
CA ASN A 90 -1.93 -18.67 17.68
C ASN A 90 -3.44 -18.62 17.96
N ILE A 91 -4.09 -17.47 17.75
CA ILE A 91 -5.51 -17.28 18.12
C ILE A 91 -6.45 -17.59 16.95
N LEU A 92 -6.14 -17.07 15.78
CA LEU A 92 -7.04 -17.08 14.62
C LEU A 92 -6.64 -18.18 13.61
N GLY A 93 -5.43 -18.71 13.73
CA GLY A 93 -4.85 -19.61 12.75
C GLY A 93 -4.16 -18.89 11.60
N GLU A 94 -3.39 -19.67 10.84
CA GLU A 94 -2.52 -19.18 9.77
C GLU A 94 -3.27 -18.66 8.54
N THR A 95 -4.42 -19.25 8.23
CA THR A 95 -5.20 -18.94 7.01
C THR A 95 -6.22 -17.80 7.23
N HIS A 96 -6.38 -17.33 8.47
CA HIS A 96 -7.33 -16.27 8.80
C HIS A 96 -6.99 -14.97 8.08
N LYS A 97 -8.02 -14.19 7.69
CA LYS A 97 -7.88 -12.94 6.93
C LYS A 97 -6.82 -12.03 7.51
N ASN A 98 -6.94 -11.70 8.80
CA ASN A 98 -6.03 -10.77 9.45
C ASN A 98 -4.59 -11.30 9.54
N THR A 99 -4.40 -12.62 9.77
CA THR A 99 -3.06 -13.22 9.79
C THR A 99 -2.38 -13.05 8.43
N VAL A 100 -3.12 -13.31 7.35
CA VAL A 100 -2.64 -13.12 5.97
C VAL A 100 -2.34 -11.65 5.67
N THR A 101 -3.14 -10.70 6.16
CA THR A 101 -2.84 -9.26 6.02
C THR A 101 -1.51 -8.89 6.69
N ILE A 102 -1.20 -9.46 7.86
CA ILE A 102 0.10 -9.23 8.51
C ILE A 102 1.25 -9.80 7.67
N VAL A 103 1.13 -11.04 7.17
CA VAL A 103 2.16 -11.64 6.31
C VAL A 103 2.36 -10.81 5.04
N HIS A 104 1.27 -10.27 4.46
CA HIS A 104 1.33 -9.37 3.31
C HIS A 104 2.16 -8.12 3.62
N ASN A 105 1.92 -7.51 4.80
CA ASN A 105 2.65 -6.33 5.23
C ASN A 105 4.13 -6.61 5.55
N ILE A 106 4.45 -7.79 6.10
CA ILE A 106 5.84 -8.24 6.27
C ILE A 106 6.54 -8.32 4.91
N ALA A 107 5.91 -8.97 3.93
CA ALA A 107 6.45 -9.07 2.57
C ALA A 107 6.63 -7.70 1.91
N ALA A 108 5.63 -6.82 2.02
CA ALA A 108 5.71 -5.45 1.51
C ALA A 108 6.84 -4.65 2.18
N THR A 109 7.12 -4.90 3.47
CA THR A 109 8.19 -4.24 4.22
C THR A 109 9.57 -4.75 3.77
N HIS A 110 9.74 -6.06 3.59
CA HIS A 110 10.96 -6.62 3.00
C HIS A 110 11.21 -6.05 1.59
N LYS A 111 10.17 -5.98 0.75
CA LYS A 111 10.28 -5.35 -0.57
C LYS A 111 10.71 -3.89 -0.47
N ALA A 112 10.11 -3.11 0.43
CA ALA A 112 10.47 -1.70 0.61
C ALA A 112 11.91 -1.52 1.12
N ARG A 113 12.42 -2.46 1.92
CA ARG A 113 13.81 -2.51 2.38
C ARG A 113 14.81 -2.97 1.30
N GLY A 114 14.34 -3.36 0.11
CA GLY A 114 15.20 -3.88 -0.96
C GLY A 114 15.55 -5.36 -0.80
N GLU A 115 14.69 -6.15 -0.14
CA GLU A 115 14.88 -7.58 0.11
C GLU A 115 13.80 -8.42 -0.61
N PRO A 116 13.72 -8.38 -1.95
CA PRO A 116 12.69 -9.11 -2.70
C PRO A 116 12.73 -10.63 -2.46
N ASP A 117 13.91 -11.21 -2.23
CA ASP A 117 14.09 -12.63 -1.96
C ASP A 117 13.39 -13.11 -0.67
N LYS A 118 13.23 -12.22 0.31
CA LYS A 118 12.47 -12.51 1.54
C LYS A 118 10.96 -12.29 1.34
N ALA A 119 10.57 -11.38 0.45
CA ALA A 119 9.18 -11.06 0.18
C ALA A 119 8.48 -12.11 -0.69
N ILE A 120 9.16 -12.63 -1.72
CA ILE A 120 8.63 -13.59 -2.70
C ILE A 120 7.97 -14.82 -2.04
N PRO A 121 8.64 -15.60 -1.16
CA PRO A 121 8.04 -16.82 -0.61
C PRO A 121 6.81 -16.52 0.26
N LEU A 122 6.78 -15.37 0.94
CA LEU A 122 5.63 -14.93 1.71
C LEU A 122 4.42 -14.61 0.81
N LEU A 123 4.66 -13.93 -0.31
CA LEU A 123 3.61 -13.56 -1.27
C LEU A 123 3.07 -14.78 -2.02
N GLU A 124 3.93 -15.71 -2.42
CA GLU A 124 3.53 -16.97 -3.07
C GLU A 124 2.60 -17.78 -2.15
N LYS A 125 2.94 -17.87 -0.86
CA LYS A 125 2.10 -18.52 0.15
C LYS A 125 0.74 -17.83 0.31
N ILE A 126 0.70 -16.50 0.34
CA ILE A 126 -0.56 -15.74 0.41
C ILE A 126 -1.44 -16.01 -0.81
N ILE A 127 -0.85 -15.98 -2.01
CA ILE A 127 -1.54 -16.22 -3.27
C ILE A 127 -2.15 -17.61 -3.27
N GLU A 128 -1.41 -18.64 -2.86
CA GLU A 128 -1.91 -20.01 -2.73
C GLU A 128 -3.13 -20.09 -1.79
N MET A 129 -3.04 -19.49 -0.60
CA MET A 129 -4.14 -19.47 0.37
C MET A 129 -5.37 -18.67 -0.09
N ARG A 130 -5.20 -17.69 -0.98
CA ARG A 130 -6.26 -16.75 -1.38
C ARG A 130 -6.83 -16.99 -2.77
N ARG A 131 -6.22 -17.86 -3.58
CA ARG A 131 -6.65 -18.16 -4.96
C ARG A 131 -8.13 -18.57 -5.06
N ASN A 132 -8.64 -19.31 -4.06
CA ASN A 132 -10.03 -19.76 -3.99
C ASN A 132 -10.91 -18.92 -3.04
N SER A 133 -10.40 -17.80 -2.52
CA SER A 133 -11.16 -16.96 -1.61
C SER A 133 -12.02 -15.94 -2.36
N GLU A 134 -13.14 -15.54 -1.75
CA GLU A 134 -13.94 -14.42 -2.26
C GLU A 134 -13.21 -13.08 -2.17
N ASN A 135 -12.19 -12.98 -1.31
CA ASN A 135 -11.45 -11.74 -1.08
C ASN A 135 -10.44 -11.46 -2.21
N THR A 136 -10.88 -10.68 -3.20
CA THR A 136 -10.08 -10.30 -4.36
C THR A 136 -8.97 -9.30 -4.04
N SER A 137 -9.17 -8.42 -3.05
CA SER A 137 -8.27 -7.30 -2.79
C SER A 137 -6.90 -7.77 -2.32
N ASP A 138 -6.85 -8.67 -1.33
CA ASP A 138 -5.59 -9.20 -0.80
C ASP A 138 -4.80 -9.99 -1.86
N LEU A 139 -5.52 -10.75 -2.71
CA LEU A 139 -4.93 -11.53 -3.79
C LEU A 139 -4.30 -10.63 -4.84
N VAL A 140 -5.06 -9.65 -5.36
CA VAL A 140 -4.59 -8.67 -6.35
C VAL A 140 -3.41 -7.87 -5.83
N SER A 141 -3.48 -7.38 -4.59
CA SER A 141 -2.38 -6.63 -3.98
C SER A 141 -1.12 -7.50 -3.88
N SER A 142 -1.25 -8.75 -3.45
CA SER A 142 -0.11 -9.67 -3.33
C SER A 142 0.51 -10.02 -4.68
N LEU A 143 -0.30 -10.23 -5.72
CA LEU A 143 0.16 -10.45 -7.09
C LEU A 143 0.95 -9.25 -7.62
N ASN A 144 0.48 -8.03 -7.37
CA ASN A 144 1.18 -6.81 -7.78
C ASN A 144 2.53 -6.64 -7.08
N ILE A 145 2.61 -6.88 -5.77
CA ILE A 145 3.88 -6.83 -5.04
C ILE A 145 4.81 -7.94 -5.54
N LEU A 146 4.30 -9.15 -5.76
CA LEU A 146 5.10 -10.27 -6.27
C LEU A 146 5.68 -9.94 -7.65
N GLY A 147 4.86 -9.36 -8.53
CA GLY A 147 5.29 -8.87 -9.83
C GLY A 147 6.37 -7.79 -9.71
N SER A 148 6.22 -6.85 -8.78
CA SER A 148 7.27 -5.85 -8.51
C SER A 148 8.56 -6.49 -7.99
N CYS A 149 8.49 -7.49 -7.11
CA CYS A 149 9.67 -8.20 -6.63
C CYS A 149 10.40 -8.90 -7.78
N TYR A 150 9.66 -9.59 -8.65
CA TYR A 150 10.25 -10.24 -9.83
C TYR A 150 10.87 -9.23 -10.80
N LYS A 151 10.28 -8.04 -10.96
CA LYS A 151 10.88 -6.94 -11.72
C LYS A 151 12.18 -6.46 -11.08
N ASP A 152 12.21 -6.30 -9.77
CA ASP A 152 13.39 -5.81 -9.02
C ASP A 152 14.58 -6.79 -9.13
N ILE A 153 14.32 -8.10 -9.26
CA ILE A 153 15.36 -9.12 -9.52
C ILE A 153 15.58 -9.41 -11.02
N GLY A 154 14.98 -8.61 -11.93
CA GLY A 154 15.19 -8.71 -13.38
C GLY A 154 14.42 -9.81 -14.11
N ASN A 155 13.56 -10.57 -13.42
CA ASN A 155 12.69 -11.57 -14.05
C ASN A 155 11.38 -10.92 -14.56
N LEU A 156 11.50 -10.18 -15.66
CA LEU A 156 10.41 -9.40 -16.24
C LEU A 156 9.24 -10.28 -16.74
N GLU A 157 9.52 -11.50 -17.19
CA GLU A 157 8.50 -12.44 -17.65
C GLU A 157 7.58 -12.92 -16.51
N LYS A 158 8.17 -13.30 -15.37
CA LYS A 158 7.36 -13.62 -14.18
C LYS A 158 6.63 -12.38 -13.68
N ALA A 159 7.28 -11.21 -13.69
CA ALA A 159 6.65 -9.96 -13.28
C ALA A 159 5.37 -9.67 -14.08
N LYS A 160 5.44 -9.75 -15.42
CA LYS A 160 4.29 -9.61 -16.30
C LYS A 160 3.22 -10.65 -16.01
N THR A 161 3.61 -11.91 -15.81
CA THR A 161 2.67 -13.01 -15.56
C THR A 161 1.78 -12.73 -14.35
N TYR A 162 2.38 -12.38 -13.20
CA TYR A 162 1.61 -12.14 -11.97
C TYR A 162 0.78 -10.85 -12.03
N ILE A 163 1.30 -9.78 -12.64
CA ILE A 163 0.52 -8.53 -12.77
C ILE A 163 -0.64 -8.71 -13.76
N LYS A 164 -0.45 -9.50 -14.82
CA LYS A 164 -1.52 -9.87 -15.74
C LYS A 164 -2.60 -10.69 -15.04
N GLU A 165 -2.21 -11.69 -14.24
CA GLU A 165 -3.16 -12.43 -13.40
C GLU A 165 -3.98 -11.49 -12.51
N ALA A 166 -3.36 -10.47 -11.91
CA ALA A 166 -4.07 -9.46 -11.12
C ALA A 166 -5.09 -8.66 -11.95
N LEU A 167 -4.73 -8.25 -13.18
CA LEU A 167 -5.64 -7.53 -14.09
C LEU A 167 -6.81 -8.41 -14.53
N ASP A 168 -6.53 -9.65 -14.92
CA ASP A 168 -7.53 -10.61 -15.41
C ASP A 168 -8.58 -10.90 -14.31
N ILE A 169 -8.14 -11.08 -13.06
CA ILE A 169 -9.04 -11.28 -11.91
C ILE A 169 -9.96 -10.07 -11.68
N ILE A 170 -9.43 -8.84 -11.80
CA ILE A 170 -10.22 -7.63 -11.60
C ILE A 170 -11.24 -7.47 -12.73
N GLU A 171 -10.83 -7.70 -13.97
CA GLU A 171 -11.70 -7.61 -15.14
C GLU A 171 -12.84 -8.64 -15.06
N GLU A 172 -12.54 -9.89 -14.69
CA GLU A 172 -13.54 -10.95 -14.53
C GLU A 172 -14.59 -10.59 -13.47
N ARG A 173 -14.17 -10.04 -12.32
CA ARG A 173 -15.07 -9.81 -11.17
C ARG A 173 -15.78 -8.47 -11.18
N PHE A 174 -15.14 -7.43 -11.70
CA PHE A 174 -15.62 -6.05 -11.59
C PHE A 174 -15.78 -5.35 -12.94
N GLY A 175 -15.45 -6.03 -14.03
CA GLY A 175 -15.50 -5.49 -15.38
C GLY A 175 -14.26 -4.69 -15.76
N LYS A 176 -14.11 -4.50 -17.06
CA LYS A 176 -13.00 -3.75 -17.66
C LYS A 176 -13.04 -2.28 -17.27
N GLY A 177 -11.86 -1.69 -17.02
CA GLY A 177 -11.73 -0.28 -16.66
C GLY A 177 -12.16 0.03 -15.21
N ASN A 178 -12.18 -0.97 -14.33
CA ASN A 178 -12.45 -0.74 -12.93
C ASN A 178 -11.28 0.00 -12.25
N VAL A 179 -11.57 0.94 -11.34
CA VAL A 179 -10.56 1.70 -10.59
C VAL A 179 -9.60 0.81 -9.78
N MET A 180 -10.04 -0.39 -9.38
CA MET A 180 -9.19 -1.41 -8.75
C MET A 180 -7.97 -1.78 -9.61
N SER A 181 -8.07 -1.67 -10.94
CA SER A 181 -6.99 -1.99 -11.87
C SER A 181 -5.85 -0.97 -11.88
N VAL A 182 -6.03 0.23 -11.32
CA VAL A 182 -5.03 1.32 -11.42
C VAL A 182 -3.63 0.87 -10.98
N ASN A 183 -3.52 0.18 -9.83
CA ASN A 183 -2.23 -0.25 -9.30
C ASN A 183 -1.60 -1.34 -10.17
N SER A 184 -2.41 -2.27 -10.69
CA SER A 184 -1.95 -3.34 -11.58
C SER A 184 -1.54 -2.79 -12.96
N LEU A 185 -2.29 -1.84 -13.52
CA LEU A 185 -1.95 -1.14 -14.77
C LEU A 185 -0.66 -0.35 -14.63
N ASN A 186 -0.51 0.42 -13.54
CA ASN A 186 0.72 1.15 -13.26
C ASN A 186 1.92 0.20 -13.12
N ALA A 187 1.76 -0.90 -12.37
CA ALA A 187 2.81 -1.91 -12.23
C ALA A 187 3.17 -2.54 -13.58
N MET A 188 2.18 -2.89 -14.41
CA MET A 188 2.41 -3.45 -15.74
C MET A 188 3.15 -2.44 -16.63
N GLY A 189 2.77 -1.17 -16.59
CA GLY A 189 3.47 -0.10 -17.31
C GLY A 189 4.94 0.02 -16.93
N LEU A 190 5.25 -0.05 -15.64
CA LEU A 190 6.64 -0.05 -15.14
C LEU A 190 7.43 -1.28 -15.58
N VAL A 191 6.82 -2.46 -15.62
CA VAL A 191 7.46 -3.69 -16.10
C VAL A 191 7.70 -3.64 -17.62
N CYS A 192 6.73 -3.14 -18.39
CA CYS A 192 6.88 -2.93 -19.83
C CYS A 192 8.00 -1.92 -20.13
N LYS A 193 8.08 -0.82 -19.35
CA LYS A 193 9.18 0.16 -19.45
C LYS A 193 10.53 -0.49 -19.19
N ALA A 194 10.64 -1.32 -18.14
CA ALA A 194 11.86 -2.06 -17.84
C ALA A 194 12.23 -3.05 -18.97
N ASN A 195 11.23 -3.61 -19.66
CA ASN A 195 11.43 -4.46 -20.83
C ASN A 195 11.64 -3.69 -22.14
N LYS A 196 11.73 -2.35 -22.10
CA LYS A 196 11.83 -1.44 -23.26
C LYS A 196 10.66 -1.53 -24.25
N GLU A 197 9.50 -2.00 -23.78
CA GLU A 197 8.25 -2.01 -24.54
C GLU A 197 7.51 -0.69 -24.32
N TYR A 198 8.08 0.40 -24.86
CA TYR A 198 7.67 1.74 -24.49
C TYR A 198 6.22 2.07 -24.89
N GLU A 199 5.77 1.61 -26.05
CA GLU A 199 4.39 1.82 -26.52
C GLU A 199 3.37 1.12 -25.62
N LEU A 200 3.70 -0.11 -25.18
CA LEU A 200 2.85 -0.88 -24.28
C LEU A 200 2.85 -0.28 -22.87
N ALA A 201 4.01 0.18 -22.40
CA ALA A 201 4.13 0.91 -21.15
C ALA A 201 3.28 2.17 -21.14
N GLU A 202 3.31 2.96 -22.23
CA GLU A 202 2.55 4.20 -22.37
C GLU A 202 1.05 3.91 -22.31
N LYS A 203 0.60 2.87 -23.01
CA LYS A 203 -0.80 2.43 -22.99
C LYS A 203 -1.28 2.13 -21.57
N TYR A 204 -0.55 1.30 -20.82
CA TYR A 204 -0.93 0.92 -19.47
C TYR A 204 -0.90 2.09 -18.49
N LEU A 205 0.14 2.94 -18.56
CA LEU A 205 0.25 4.11 -17.68
C LEU A 205 -0.83 5.16 -17.98
N LYS A 206 -1.18 5.39 -19.26
CA LYS A 206 -2.28 6.30 -19.62
C LYS A 206 -3.63 5.79 -19.16
N GLU A 207 -3.88 4.49 -19.27
CA GLU A 207 -5.11 3.87 -18.74
C GLU A 207 -5.20 4.01 -17.21
N ALA A 208 -4.10 3.74 -16.50
CA ALA A 208 -4.02 3.94 -15.06
C ALA A 208 -4.27 5.40 -14.66
N LEU A 209 -3.67 6.34 -15.41
CA LEU A 209 -3.82 7.77 -15.19
C LEU A 209 -5.28 8.22 -15.33
N GLN A 210 -5.91 7.87 -16.47
CA GLN A 210 -7.29 8.24 -16.75
C GLN A 210 -8.26 7.74 -15.68
N LEU A 211 -8.10 6.49 -15.24
CA LEU A 211 -8.94 5.91 -14.20
C LEU A 211 -8.77 6.62 -12.85
N ARG A 212 -7.54 6.99 -12.50
CA ARG A 212 -7.26 7.69 -11.23
C ARG A 212 -7.71 9.14 -11.26
N GLU A 213 -7.48 9.86 -12.35
CA GLU A 213 -7.96 11.24 -12.55
C GLU A 213 -9.48 11.32 -12.46
N ASN A 214 -10.20 10.37 -13.08
CA ASN A 214 -11.66 10.32 -12.99
C ASN A 214 -12.20 10.07 -11.57
N TRP A 215 -11.42 9.40 -10.72
CA TRP A 215 -11.86 8.99 -9.38
C TRP A 215 -11.45 9.97 -8.28
N HIS A 216 -10.21 10.49 -8.31
CA HIS A 216 -9.65 11.37 -7.28
C HIS A 216 -9.16 12.73 -7.78
N GLY A 217 -9.21 12.98 -9.10
CA GLY A 217 -8.71 14.22 -9.69
C GLY A 217 -7.20 14.23 -9.93
N GLU A 218 -6.73 15.32 -10.53
CA GLU A 218 -5.36 15.49 -11.02
C GLU A 218 -4.33 15.71 -9.90
N SER A 219 -4.73 16.34 -8.80
CA SER A 219 -3.84 16.70 -7.69
C SER A 219 -3.62 15.59 -6.67
N HIS A 220 -4.34 14.47 -6.78
CA HIS A 220 -4.17 13.36 -5.85
C HIS A 220 -2.74 12.78 -5.94
N PRO A 221 -2.06 12.46 -4.81
CA PRO A 221 -0.67 12.01 -4.82
C PRO A 221 -0.39 10.81 -5.74
N GLU A 222 -1.30 9.83 -5.79
CA GLU A 222 -1.17 8.69 -6.70
C GLU A 222 -1.33 9.08 -8.18
N THR A 223 -2.15 10.09 -8.50
CA THR A 223 -2.26 10.63 -9.86
C THR A 223 -0.94 11.25 -10.30
N LEU A 224 -0.38 12.10 -9.44
CA LEU A 224 0.91 12.74 -9.67
C LEU A 224 2.04 11.71 -9.83
N ALA A 225 2.02 10.62 -9.05
CA ALA A 225 2.97 9.52 -9.18
C ALA A 225 2.87 8.79 -10.53
N ILE A 226 1.66 8.55 -11.05
CA ILE A 226 1.49 7.94 -12.39
C ILE A 226 1.96 8.91 -13.48
N ARG A 227 1.67 10.20 -13.36
CA ARG A 227 2.17 11.26 -14.27
C ARG A 227 3.69 11.33 -14.28
N HIS A 228 4.32 11.18 -13.11
CA HIS A 228 5.77 11.08 -13.00
C HIS A 228 6.31 9.82 -13.72
N ASN A 229 5.66 8.67 -13.54
CA ASN A 229 6.05 7.44 -14.24
C ASN A 229 5.95 7.57 -15.78
N LEU A 230 4.94 8.31 -16.28
CA LEU A 230 4.83 8.66 -17.71
C LEU A 230 5.98 9.56 -18.15
N ALA A 231 6.35 10.56 -17.36
CA ALA A 231 7.52 11.40 -17.67
C ALA A 231 8.81 10.57 -17.74
N GLU A 232 9.04 9.68 -16.78
CA GLU A 232 10.19 8.76 -16.82
C GLU A 232 10.18 7.84 -18.05
N LEU A 233 9.00 7.36 -18.46
CA LEU A 233 8.84 6.58 -19.69
C LEU A 233 9.21 7.40 -20.93
N TYR A 234 8.75 8.65 -21.02
CA TYR A 234 9.09 9.52 -22.14
C TYR A 234 10.58 9.85 -22.17
N MET A 235 11.21 10.06 -21.01
CA MET A 235 12.67 10.19 -20.93
C MET A 235 13.38 8.93 -21.45
N ALA A 236 12.94 7.75 -21.01
CA ALA A 236 13.54 6.47 -21.43
C ALA A 236 13.37 6.19 -22.93
N SER A 237 12.29 6.67 -23.55
CA SER A 237 12.02 6.54 -25.00
C SER A 237 12.56 7.70 -25.84
N GLY A 238 13.28 8.66 -25.23
CA GLY A 238 13.88 9.80 -25.93
C GLY A 238 12.92 10.96 -26.25
N GLN A 239 11.67 10.91 -25.78
CA GLN A 239 10.64 11.93 -25.99
C GLN A 239 10.72 13.04 -24.92
N VAL A 240 11.86 13.72 -24.87
CA VAL A 240 12.21 14.67 -23.79
C VAL A 240 11.20 15.80 -23.60
N ASP A 241 10.62 16.32 -24.69
CA ASP A 241 9.64 17.41 -24.58
C ASP A 241 8.35 16.96 -23.87
N LYS A 242 7.82 15.77 -24.21
CA LYS A 242 6.67 15.21 -23.49
C LYS A 242 6.98 14.99 -22.01
N ALA A 243 8.18 14.50 -21.68
CA ALA A 243 8.58 14.32 -20.29
C ALA A 243 8.59 15.66 -19.54
N ARG A 244 9.15 16.72 -20.16
CA ARG A 244 9.18 18.07 -19.60
C ARG A 244 7.77 18.60 -19.34
N ASP A 245 6.84 18.38 -20.27
CA ASP A 245 5.45 18.82 -20.13
C ASP A 245 4.77 18.17 -18.92
N TYR A 246 4.90 16.85 -18.76
CA TYR A 246 4.34 16.13 -17.60
C TYR A 246 4.96 16.62 -16.27
N LEU A 247 6.29 16.78 -16.21
CA LEU A 247 6.96 17.25 -14.99
C LEU A 247 6.58 18.68 -14.63
N THR A 248 6.53 19.58 -15.62
CA THR A 248 6.15 20.98 -15.42
C THR A 248 4.70 21.09 -14.95
N SER A 249 3.80 20.34 -15.59
CA SER A 249 2.40 20.29 -15.20
C SER A 249 2.21 19.73 -13.78
N ASN A 250 2.93 18.67 -13.41
CA ASN A 250 2.89 18.13 -12.05
C ASN A 250 3.32 19.19 -11.02
N VAL A 251 4.40 19.95 -11.28
CA VAL A 251 4.86 21.03 -10.39
C VAL A 251 3.80 22.10 -10.24
N ASN A 252 3.18 22.53 -11.34
CA ASN A 252 2.13 23.56 -11.30
C ASN A 252 0.93 23.09 -10.47
N ILE A 253 0.46 21.85 -10.66
CA ILE A 253 -0.65 21.29 -9.87
C ILE A 253 -0.31 21.29 -8.38
N MET A 254 0.91 20.86 -8.01
CA MET A 254 1.33 20.87 -6.61
C MET A 254 1.41 22.29 -6.03
N GLN A 255 1.91 23.26 -6.80
CA GLN A 255 1.96 24.67 -6.37
C GLN A 255 0.57 25.27 -6.16
N GLU A 256 -0.38 24.96 -7.05
CA GLU A 256 -1.76 25.39 -6.92
C GLU A 256 -2.41 24.83 -5.65
N GLU A 257 -2.22 23.55 -5.31
CA GLU A 257 -2.76 23.00 -4.06
C GLU A 257 -2.14 23.64 -2.81
N ILE A 258 -0.81 23.80 -2.77
CA ILE A 258 -0.12 24.46 -1.65
C ILE A 258 -0.64 25.90 -1.46
N SER A 259 -0.95 26.60 -2.56
CA SER A 259 -1.47 27.96 -2.48
C SER A 259 -2.90 28.07 -1.92
N LYS A 260 -3.68 26.97 -1.94
CA LYS A 260 -5.03 26.93 -1.34
C LYS A 260 -5.00 26.66 0.17
N GLU A 261 -3.91 26.09 0.67
CA GLU A 261 -3.73 25.73 2.08
C GLU A 261 -3.14 26.86 2.94
N ASN A 262 -2.67 27.95 2.30
CA ASN A 262 -2.11 29.16 2.94
C ASN A 262 -3.08 30.34 2.87
#